data_AF-A0A849C6P4-F1
#
_entry.id   AF-A0A849C6P4-F1
#
_cell.length_a   1.000
_cell.length_b   1.000
_cell.length_c   1.000
_cell.angle_alpha   90.00
_cell.angle_beta   90.00
_cell.angle_gamma   90.00
#
_symmetry.space_group_name_H-M   'P 1'
#
loop_
_entity.id
_entity.type
_entity.pdbx_description
1 polymer ?
#
loop_
_entity_poly.entity_id
_entity_poly.type
_entity_poly.pdbx_seq_one_letter_code
_entity_poly.pdbx_strand_id
1 'polypeptide(L)' 'MTDLDFEAFVFPEIADIAPISASTPLQRAAGKLQRALPPGWRVEVVEGPRRDGRTGQPVLRLVMSDS' A
#
# COMPACT_ATOMS: atom_id res chain seq x y z
N MET A 1 29.53 17.30 -5.61
CA MET A 1 28.86 16.19 -4.89
C MET A 1 27.40 16.62 -4.81
N THR A 2 26.55 16.08 -5.69
CA THR A 2 25.16 16.55 -5.84
C THR A 2 24.34 16.13 -4.63
N ASP A 3 23.87 17.13 -3.91
CA ASP A 3 22.88 17.03 -2.85
C ASP A 3 21.55 16.59 -3.47
N LEU A 4 21.01 15.45 -3.02
CA LEU A 4 19.72 14.95 -3.44
C LEU A 4 18.70 15.46 -2.42
N ASP A 5 18.20 16.67 -2.65
CA ASP A 5 17.01 17.20 -1.98
C ASP A 5 15.82 16.31 -2.31
N PHE A 6 15.47 15.41 -1.39
CA PHE A 6 14.19 14.72 -1.40
C PHE A 6 13.14 15.71 -0.89
N GLU A 7 12.81 16.69 -1.73
CA GLU A 7 11.68 17.59 -1.55
C GLU A 7 10.47 16.73 -1.17
N ALA A 8 10.02 16.91 0.06
CA ALA A 8 8.81 16.32 0.60
C ALA A 8 7.68 16.71 -0.35
N PHE A 9 7.27 15.77 -1.19
CA PHE A 9 6.20 15.94 -2.16
C PHE A 9 4.89 16.15 -1.40
N VAL A 10 4.61 17.41 -1.06
CA VAL A 10 3.33 17.84 -0.52
C VAL A 10 2.34 17.81 -1.69
N PHE A 11 1.58 16.71 -1.79
CA PHE A 11 0.47 16.63 -2.71
C PHE A 11 -0.76 17.31 -2.09
N PRO A 12 -1.43 18.21 -2.81
CA PRO A 12 -2.59 18.93 -2.31
C PRO A 12 -3.77 17.98 -2.19
N GLU A 13 -4.38 17.98 -1.00
CA GLU A 13 -5.77 17.68 -0.66
C GLU A 13 -6.67 17.17 -1.80
N ILE A 14 -6.51 15.89 -2.17
CA ILE A 14 -7.56 15.13 -2.87
C ILE A 14 -8.04 14.08 -1.86
N ALA A 15 -9.04 14.46 -1.07
CA ALA A 15 -9.57 13.67 0.05
C ALA A 15 -10.27 12.36 -0.36
N ASP A 16 -10.26 11.96 -1.63
CA ASP A 16 -10.95 10.73 -2.06
C ASP A 16 -10.40 10.09 -3.36
N ILE A 17 -9.11 10.25 -3.64
CA ILE A 17 -8.45 9.49 -4.72
C ILE A 17 -7.24 8.82 -4.11
N ALA A 18 -7.34 7.49 -3.92
CA ALA A 18 -6.22 6.64 -3.54
C ALA A 18 -4.98 7.07 -4.34
N PRO A 19 -3.81 7.27 -3.68
CA PRO A 19 -2.64 7.82 -4.34
C PRO A 19 -2.41 7.05 -5.63
N ILE A 20 -2.12 7.76 -6.73
CA ILE A 20 -1.70 7.16 -8.01
C ILE A 20 -0.33 6.54 -7.77
N SER A 21 -0.37 5.44 -7.04
CA SER A 21 0.77 4.72 -6.54
C SER A 21 1.30 3.99 -7.75
N ALA A 22 2.54 4.28 -8.14
CA ALA A 22 3.22 3.56 -9.20
C ALA A 22 2.96 2.07 -8.98
N SER A 23 2.20 1.46 -9.90
CA SER A 23 1.55 0.18 -9.64
C SER A 23 2.60 -0.90 -9.45
N THR A 24 2.94 -1.15 -8.19
CA THR A 24 3.93 -2.16 -7.86
C THR A 24 3.35 -3.53 -8.22
N PRO A 25 4.19 -4.54 -8.53
CA PRO A 25 3.69 -5.90 -8.74
C PRO A 25 2.77 -6.38 -7.61
N LEU A 26 3.07 -5.97 -6.37
CA LEU A 26 2.27 -6.29 -5.19
C LEU A 26 0.92 -5.56 -5.15
N GLN A 27 0.86 -4.28 -5.55
CA GLN A 27 -0.41 -3.57 -5.68
C GLN A 27 -1.29 -4.14 -6.80
N ARG A 28 -0.70 -4.60 -7.91
CA ARG A 28 -1.47 -5.32 -8.94
C ARG A 28 -2.04 -6.63 -8.40
N ALA A 29 -1.26 -7.37 -7.61
CA ALA A 29 -1.74 -8.57 -6.94
C ALA A 29 -2.87 -8.24 -5.94
N ALA A 30 -2.73 -7.16 -5.17
CA ALA A 30 -3.76 -6.67 -4.26
C ALA A 30 -5.06 -6.36 -5.00
N GLY A 31 -5.00 -5.62 -6.11
CA GLY A 31 -6.18 -5.29 -6.92
C GLY A 31 -6.83 -6.53 -7.56
N LYS A 32 -6.04 -7.51 -7.99
CA LYS A 32 -6.57 -8.80 -8.48
C LYS A 32 -7.27 -9.58 -7.37
N LEU A 33 -6.66 -9.64 -6.18
CA LEU A 33 -7.20 -10.35 -5.03
C LEU A 33 -8.48 -9.67 -4.55
N GLN A 34 -8.50 -8.34 -4.43
CA GLN A 34 -9.67 -7.55 -4.03
C GLN A 34 -10.92 -7.86 -4.89
N ARG A 35 -10.72 -8.04 -6.20
CA ARG A 35 -11.82 -8.35 -7.14
C ARG A 35 -12.36 -9.78 -7.02
N ALA A 36 -11.58 -10.69 -6.45
CA ALA A 36 -11.96 -12.09 -6.27
C ALA A 36 -12.61 -12.36 -4.90
N LEU A 37 -12.57 -11.39 -3.98
CA LEU A 37 -13.09 -11.55 -2.63
C LEU A 37 -14.58 -11.22 -2.55
N PRO A 38 -15.30 -11.83 -1.59
CA PRO A 38 -16.68 -11.45 -1.29
C PRO A 38 -16.78 -9.99 -0.83
N PRO A 39 -17.97 -9.38 -0.92
CA PRO A 39 -18.26 -8.10 -0.29
C PRO A 39 -17.90 -8.11 1.21
N GLY A 40 -17.49 -6.96 1.74
CA GLY A 40 -17.05 -6.83 3.14
C GLY A 40 -15.59 -7.19 3.38
N TRP A 41 -14.85 -7.66 2.38
CA TRP A 41 -13.41 -7.89 2.47
C TRP A 41 -12.62 -6.78 1.78
N ARG A 42 -11.49 -6.41 2.37
CA ARG A 42 -10.52 -5.46 1.82
C ARG A 42 -9.11 -6.04 1.84
N VAL A 43 -8.34 -5.75 0.79
CA VAL A 43 -6.93 -6.12 0.68
C VAL A 43 -6.08 -4.87 0.83
N GLU A 44 -5.14 -4.92 1.77
CA GLU A 44 -4.18 -3.86 2.06
C GLU A 44 -2.76 -4.35 1.80
N VAL A 45 -1.89 -3.47 1.33
CA VAL A 45 -0.45 -3.72 1.29
C VAL A 45 0.15 -3.10 2.54
N VAL A 46 0.75 -3.91 3.42
CA VAL A 46 1.29 -3.46 4.71
C VAL A 46 2.74 -3.91 4.89
N GLU A 47 3.50 -3.21 5.73
CA GLU A 47 4.80 -3.70 6.17
C GLU A 47 4.60 -5.00 6.97
N GLY A 48 5.29 -6.06 6.55
CA GLY A 48 5.26 -7.34 7.24
C GLY A 48 5.95 -7.28 8.61
N PRO A 49 5.87 -8.36 9.40
CA PRO A 49 6.59 -8.44 10.66
C PRO A 49 8.09 -8.28 10.43
N ARG A 50 8.71 -7.41 11.24
CA ARG A 50 10.15 -7.20 11.24
C ARG A 50 10.82 -8.46 11.80
N ARG A 51 11.87 -8.93 11.11
CA ARG A 51 12.77 -9.96 11.63
C ARG A 51 14.14 -9.33 11.80
N ASP A 52 14.73 -9.54 12.98
CA ASP A 52 16.14 -9.24 13.27
C ASP A 52 16.57 -7.80 12.91
N GLY A 53 15.75 -6.81 13.29
CA GLY A 53 16.06 -5.39 13.10
C GLY A 53 15.94 -4.88 11.66
N ARG A 54 15.46 -5.69 10.71
CA ARG A 54 15.19 -5.27 9.33
C ARG A 54 13.75 -4.80 9.15
N THR A 55 13.55 -3.82 8.28
CA THR A 55 12.23 -3.42 7.78
C THR A 55 11.52 -4.64 7.22
N GLY A 56 10.25 -4.80 7.57
CA GLY A 56 9.44 -5.93 7.14
C GLY A 56 9.21 -5.86 5.63
N GLN A 57 9.28 -7.00 4.96
CA GLN A 57 8.90 -7.07 3.56
C GLN A 57 7.42 -6.70 3.39
N PRO A 58 7.03 -6.01 2.31
CA PRO A 58 5.64 -5.66 2.11
C PRO A 58 4.83 -6.94 1.86
N VAL A 59 3.69 -7.07 2.54
CA VAL A 59 2.79 -8.23 2.48
C VAL A 59 1.36 -7.79 2.19
N LEU A 60 0.56 -8.69 1.63
CA LEU A 60 -0.88 -8.50 1.47
C LEU A 60 -1.59 -8.91 2.76
N ARG A 61 -2.41 -8.02 3.31
CA ARG A 61 -3.27 -8.27 4.45
C ARG A 61 -4.73 -8.22 4.02
N LEU A 62 -5.47 -9.26 4.38
CA LEU A 62 -6.92 -9.29 4.25
C LEU A 62 -7.54 -8.76 5.53
N VAL A 63 -8.45 -7.80 5.41
CA VAL A 63 -9.23 -7.28 6.54
C VAL A 63 -10.71 -7.37 6.19
N MET A 64 -11.54 -7.78 7.15
CA MET A 64 -12.97 -7.58 7.04
C MET A 64 -13.25 -6.11 7.38
N SER A 65 -13.95 -5.42 6.49
CA SER A 65 -14.49 -4.09 6.77
C SER A 65 -15.79 -4.30 7.54
N ASP A 66 -15.74 -4.11 8.86
CA ASP A 66 -16.94 -3.97 9.67
C ASP A 66 -17.56 -2.62 9.29
N SER A 67 -18.69 -2.66 8.60
CA SER A 67 -19.49 -1.48 8.23
C SER A 67 -20.34 -1.02 9.38
#